data_AF-A0A076KU60-F1
#
_entry.id   AF-A0A076KU60-F1
#
_cell.length_a   1.000
_cell.length_b   1.000
_cell.length_c   1.000
_cell.angle_alpha   90.00
_cell.angle_beta   90.00
_cell.angle_gamma   90.00
#
_symmetry.space_group_name_H-M   'P 1'
#
loop_
_entity.id
_entity.type
_entity.pdbx_description
1 polymer ?
#
loop_
_entity_poly.entity_id
_entity_poly.type
_entity_poly.pdbx_seq_one_letter_code
_entity_poly.pdbx_strand_id
1 'polypeptide(L)'
;MDLSKVVLPTFILEPRSFLDKLSDYYYHSDILSNAVSEDDPFTRMKLVTKFYLSGFYKKPKGLKKPYNPILGEVFRCYWQHADTSNRTFYVAEQVINHFF
;
A
#
# COMPACT_ATOMS: atom_id res chain seq x y z
N MET A 1 -14.57 3.87 -23.56
CA MET A 1 -13.65 5.00 -23.35
C MET A 1 -12.81 4.66 -22.13
N ASP A 2 -11.48 4.64 -22.24
CA ASP A 2 -10.59 4.28 -21.12
C ASP A 2 -10.41 5.49 -20.19
N LEU A 3 -10.74 5.30 -18.90
CA LEU A 3 -10.64 6.32 -17.85
C LEU A 3 -9.18 6.73 -17.56
N SER A 4 -8.18 5.94 -17.99
CA SER A 4 -6.76 6.29 -17.88
C SER A 4 -6.37 7.49 -18.76
N LYS A 5 -7.13 7.73 -19.85
CA LYS A 5 -6.89 8.78 -20.84
C LYS A 5 -7.68 10.08 -20.54
N VAL A 6 -8.42 10.13 -19.44
CA VAL A 6 -9.24 11.28 -19.04
C VAL A 6 -8.63 11.93 -17.79
N VAL A 7 -8.38 13.23 -17.86
CA VAL A 7 -7.95 14.00 -16.69
C VAL A 7 -9.15 14.16 -15.74
N LEU A 8 -9.00 13.63 -14.53
CA LEU A 8 -10.03 13.71 -13.50
C LEU A 8 -9.97 15.07 -12.77
N PRO A 9 -11.12 15.66 -12.39
CA PRO A 9 -11.15 16.88 -11.59
C PRO A 9 -10.46 16.71 -10.23
N THR A 10 -9.79 17.75 -9.74
CA THR A 10 -9.00 17.67 -8.50
C THR A 10 -9.83 17.37 -7.24
N PHE A 11 -11.11 17.70 -7.22
CA PHE A 11 -11.98 17.45 -6.06
C PHE A 11 -12.29 15.96 -5.82
N ILE A 12 -12.13 15.09 -6.83
CA ILE A 12 -12.27 13.64 -6.69
C ILE A 12 -10.94 12.92 -6.42
N LEU A 13 -9.84 13.67 -6.26
CA LEU A 13 -8.52 13.12 -5.97
C LEU A 13 -8.20 13.20 -4.47
N GLU A 14 -7.50 12.20 -3.96
CA GLU A 14 -6.81 12.28 -2.66
C GLU A 14 -5.40 12.84 -2.87
N PRO A 15 -4.83 13.59 -1.89
CA PRO A 15 -3.52 14.22 -2.01
C PRO A 15 -2.37 13.22 -1.83
N ARG A 16 -2.45 12.05 -2.47
CA ARG A 16 -1.45 10.98 -2.42
C ARG A 16 -1.29 10.34 -3.79
N SER A 17 -0.06 10.01 -4.14
CA SER A 17 0.24 9.12 -5.26
C SER A 17 -0.28 7.71 -4.97
N PHE A 18 -0.59 6.95 -6.02
CA PHE A 18 -0.89 5.54 -5.85
C PHE A 18 0.27 4.76 -5.21
N LEU A 19 1.53 5.14 -5.47
CA LEU A 19 2.71 4.48 -4.87
C LEU A 19 2.75 4.65 -3.35
N ASP A 20 2.40 5.85 -2.86
CA ASP A 20 2.20 6.14 -1.44
C ASP A 20 0.97 5.39 -0.90
N LYS A 21 -0.15 5.42 -1.63
CA LYS A 21 -1.39 4.75 -1.21
C LYS A 21 -1.21 3.25 -0.97
N LEU A 22 -0.38 2.58 -1.77
CA LEU A 22 -0.05 1.15 -1.58
C LEU A 22 0.67 0.87 -0.25
N SER A 23 1.37 1.85 0.31
CA SER A 23 2.03 1.72 1.62
C SER A 23 1.03 1.53 2.77
N ASP A 24 -0.25 1.93 2.62
CA ASP A 24 -1.29 1.73 3.64
C ASP A 24 -1.47 0.24 3.99
N TYR A 25 -1.20 -0.69 3.07
CA TYR A 25 -1.30 -2.14 3.30
C TYR A 25 -0.24 -2.68 4.26
N TYR A 26 0.85 -1.95 4.48
CA TYR A 26 1.95 -2.35 5.35
C TYR A 26 1.86 -1.74 6.76
N TYR A 27 0.76 -1.03 7.07
CA TYR A 27 0.57 -0.41 8.37
C TYR A 27 0.59 -1.42 9.52
N HIS A 28 0.09 -2.64 9.29
CA HIS A 28 0.13 -3.75 10.24
C HIS A 28 1.19 -4.79 9.87
N SER A 29 2.37 -4.33 9.45
CA SER A 29 3.49 -5.22 9.12
C SER A 29 3.98 -6.07 10.31
N ASP A 30 3.61 -5.71 11.55
CA ASP A 30 3.78 -6.53 12.74
C ASP A 30 3.09 -7.90 12.64
N ILE A 31 1.95 -7.98 11.94
CA ILE A 31 1.24 -9.24 11.73
C ILE A 31 2.08 -10.22 10.90
N LEU A 32 2.86 -9.73 9.93
CA LEU A 32 3.79 -10.55 9.16
C LEU A 32 4.94 -11.06 10.03
N SER A 33 5.48 -10.21 10.92
CA SER A 33 6.50 -10.64 11.89
C SER A 33 5.99 -11.78 12.77
N ASN A 34 4.74 -11.69 13.24
CA ASN A 34 4.11 -12.75 14.01
C ASN A 34 3.89 -14.03 13.19
N ALA A 35 3.55 -13.90 11.91
CA ALA A 35 3.36 -15.05 11.03
C ALA A 35 4.65 -15.86 10.82
N VAL A 36 5.82 -15.21 10.84
CA VAL A 36 7.12 -15.89 10.70
C VAL A 36 7.43 -16.78 11.90
N SER A 37 7.00 -16.38 13.10
CA SER A 37 7.22 -17.14 14.34
C SER A 37 6.19 -18.24 14.61
N GLU A 38 5.18 -18.37 13.74
CA GLU A 38 4.12 -19.37 13.90
C GLU A 38 4.53 -20.70 13.25
N ASP A 39 4.57 -21.77 14.03
CA ASP A 39 4.98 -23.10 13.57
C ASP A 39 3.87 -23.78 12.75
N ASP A 40 2.61 -23.67 13.19
CA ASP A 40 1.48 -24.31 12.52
C ASP A 40 1.20 -23.66 11.15
N PRO A 41 1.32 -24.42 10.03
CA PRO A 41 1.13 -23.86 8.69
C PRO A 41 -0.25 -23.25 8.47
N PHE A 42 -1.29 -23.81 9.07
CA PHE A 42 -2.65 -23.30 8.92
C PHE A 42 -2.83 -21.95 9.63
N THR A 43 -2.35 -21.84 10.86
CA THR A 43 -2.37 -20.60 11.65
C THR A 43 -1.51 -19.52 11.00
N ARG A 44 -0.34 -19.88 10.48
CA ARG A 44 0.51 -18.98 9.69
C ARG A 44 -0.22 -18.40 8.47
N MET A 45 -0.94 -19.25 7.72
CA MET A 45 -1.75 -18.79 6.58
C MET A 45 -2.89 -17.85 7.01
N LYS A 46 -3.52 -18.10 8.16
CA LYS A 46 -4.53 -17.19 8.74
C LYS A 46 -3.93 -15.83 9.07
N LEU A 47 -2.70 -15.77 9.58
CA LEU A 47 -2.02 -14.50 9.86
C LEU A 47 -1.68 -13.74 8.58
N VAL A 48 -1.20 -14.41 7.53
CA VAL A 48 -0.98 -13.78 6.21
C VAL A 48 -2.28 -13.22 5.63
N THR A 49 -3.38 -13.99 5.73
CA THR A 49 -4.71 -13.52 5.32
C THR A 49 -5.17 -12.32 6.13
N LYS A 50 -4.98 -12.36 7.45
CA LYS A 50 -5.31 -11.25 8.37
C LYS A 50 -4.52 -10.00 8.01
N PHE A 51 -3.21 -10.13 7.73
CA PHE A 51 -2.37 -9.02 7.27
C PHE A 51 -2.94 -8.39 5.98
N TYR A 52 -3.24 -9.20 4.97
CA TYR A 52 -3.79 -8.69 3.71
C TYR A 52 -5.11 -7.94 3.90
N LEU A 53 -6.02 -8.49 4.71
CA LEU A 53 -7.31 -7.86 5.01
C LEU A 53 -7.17 -6.58 5.86
N SER A 54 -6.11 -6.46 6.65
CA SER A 54 -5.84 -5.28 7.48
C SER A 54 -5.54 -4.02 6.65
N GLY A 55 -5.18 -4.13 5.36
CA GLY A 55 -4.93 -2.96 4.52
C GLY A 55 -6.19 -2.18 4.12
N PHE A 56 -7.38 -2.76 4.27
CA PHE A 56 -8.61 -2.20 3.70
C PHE A 56 -9.34 -1.17 4.57
N TYR A 57 -8.99 -1.03 5.86
CA TYR A 57 -9.72 -0.11 6.75
C TYR A 57 -9.36 1.37 6.52
N LYS A 58 -8.16 1.65 6.00
CA LYS A 58 -7.70 3.02 5.70
C LYS A 58 -8.29 3.52 4.39
N LYS A 59 -9.48 4.12 4.48
CA LYS A 59 -10.15 4.77 3.36
C LYS A 59 -10.19 6.30 3.54
N PRO A 60 -9.96 7.08 2.48
CA PRO A 60 -10.19 8.52 2.56
C PRO A 60 -11.66 8.81 2.88
N LYS A 61 -11.93 10.00 3.46
CA LYS A 61 -13.32 10.46 3.60
C LYS A 61 -13.89 10.72 2.20
N GLY A 62 -14.89 9.92 1.82
CA GLY A 62 -15.53 9.96 0.50
C GLY A 62 -14.83 9.11 -0.56
N LEU A 63 -15.41 9.09 -1.76
CA LEU A 63 -14.87 8.38 -2.92
C LEU A 63 -13.77 9.24 -3.57
N LYS A 64 -12.53 9.08 -3.10
CA LYS A 64 -11.36 9.76 -3.65
C LYS A 64 -10.38 8.76 -4.26
N LYS A 65 -9.88 9.08 -5.44
CA LYS A 65 -8.88 8.30 -6.17
C LYS A 65 -7.48 8.89 -5.90
N PRO A 66 -6.44 8.07 -5.66
CA PRO A 66 -5.07 8.57 -5.64
C PRO A 66 -4.63 9.08 -7.01
N TYR A 67 -3.61 9.94 -7.01
CA TYR A 67 -2.95 10.38 -8.24
C TYR A 67 -2.35 9.19 -8.98
N ASN A 68 -2.52 9.17 -10.30
CA ASN A 68 -1.81 8.23 -11.16
C ASN A 68 -0.31 8.60 -11.12
N PRO A 69 0.58 7.67 -10.74
CA PRO A 69 2.00 7.95 -10.74
C PRO A 69 2.53 8.21 -12.15
N ILE A 70 3.51 9.10 -12.28
CA ILE A 70 4.21 9.31 -13.56
C ILE A 70 5.24 8.20 -13.79
N LEU A 71 5.62 7.95 -15.05
CA LEU A 71 6.65 6.94 -15.36
C LEU A 71 7.97 7.29 -14.65
N GLY A 72 8.55 6.33 -13.94
CA GLY A 72 9.78 6.52 -13.15
C GLY A 72 9.57 7.26 -11.82
N GLU A 73 8.32 7.56 -11.43
CA GLU A 73 8.04 8.03 -10.08
C GLU A 73 8.45 6.98 -9.06
N VAL A 74 9.13 7.40 -7.99
CA VAL A 74 9.58 6.53 -6.90
C VAL A 74 9.02 7.02 -5.57
N PHE A 75 8.52 6.10 -4.77
CA PHE A 75 8.13 6.34 -3.38
C PHE A 75 8.91 5.45 -2.43
N ARG A 76 9.39 6.03 -1.32
CA ARG A 76 10.15 5.34 -0.28
C ARG A 76 9.64 5.75 1.09
N CYS A 77 9.36 4.76 1.93
CA CYS A 77 9.03 4.98 3.33
C CYS A 77 9.55 3.83 4.20
N TYR A 78 9.39 3.95 5.50
CA TYR A 78 9.68 2.86 6.43
C TYR A 78 8.74 2.91 7.63
N TRP A 79 8.59 1.76 8.28
CA TRP A 79 7.94 1.62 9.59
C TRP A 79 8.98 1.19 10.61
N GLN A 80 9.03 1.91 11.72
CA GLN A 80 9.76 1.51 12.91
C GLN A 80 8.85 0.59 13.72
N HIS A 81 9.30 -0.62 14.03
CA HIS A 81 8.55 -1.54 14.89
C HIS A 81 8.58 -1.03 16.33
N ALA A 82 7.46 -1.13 17.05
CA ALA A 82 7.39 -0.64 18.44
C ALA A 82 8.12 -1.57 19.41
N ASP A 83 7.99 -2.88 19.19
CA ASP A 83 8.52 -3.92 20.09
C ASP A 83 9.97 -4.30 19.80
N THR A 84 10.52 -3.86 18.66
CA THR A 84 11.90 -4.15 18.25
C THR A 84 12.56 -2.90 17.66
N SER A 85 13.88 -2.80 17.70
CA SER A 85 14.62 -1.72 17.02
C SER A 85 14.64 -1.88 15.48
N ASN A 86 13.94 -2.87 14.94
CA ASN A 86 13.92 -3.19 13.51
C ASN A 86 13.09 -2.19 12.70
N ARG A 87 13.35 -2.18 11.39
CA ARG A 87 12.65 -1.34 10.41
C ARG A 87 12.19 -2.16 9.22
N THR A 88 10.97 -1.91 8.76
CA THR A 88 10.48 -2.39 7.46
C THR A 88 10.62 -1.27 6.45
N PHE A 89 11.32 -1.50 5.34
CA PHE A 89 11.45 -0.54 4.26
C PHE A 89 10.50 -0.89 3.12
N TYR A 90 9.87 0.13 2.54
CA TYR A 90 9.06 0.01 1.33
C TYR A 90 9.62 0.94 0.26
N VAL A 91 9.78 0.37 -0.93
CA VAL A 91 10.25 1.06 -2.13
C VAL A 91 9.34 0.64 -3.26
N ALA A 92 8.76 1.62 -3.95
CA ALA A 92 7.92 1.38 -5.10
C ALA A 92 8.28 2.33 -6.23
N GLU A 93 8.17 1.85 -7.46
CA GLU A 93 8.43 2.60 -8.68
C GLU A 93 7.31 2.34 -9.69
N GLN A 94 6.91 3.38 -10.40
CA GLN A 94 6.03 3.24 -11.56
C GLN A 94 6.84 2.81 -12.78
N VAL A 95 6.88 1.51 -13.03
CA VAL A 95 7.71 0.89 -14.08
C VAL A 95 7.12 0.95 -15.49
N ILE A 96 5.80 1.14 -15.61
CA ILE A 96 5.11 1.18 -16.90
C ILE A 96 4.03 2.24 -16.88
N ASN A 97 3.85 2.92 -18.01
CA ASN A 97 2.69 3.78 -18.21
C ASN A 97 2.21 3.62 -19.65
N HIS A 98 0.91 3.43 -19.84
CA HIS A 98 0.28 3.45 -21.16
C HIS A 98 -0.42 4.81 -21.32
N PHE A 99 0.36 5.84 -21.62
CA PHE A 99 -0.16 7.15 -22.04
C PHE A 99 -0.25 7.29 -23.58
N PHE A 100 -0.13 6.19 -24.33
CA PHE A 100 -0.36 6.16 -25.79
C PHE A 100 -1.68 5.45 -26.13
#